data_AF-A0A353HTX8-F1
#
_entry.id   AF-A0A353HTX8-F1
#
_cell.length_a   1.000
_cell.length_b   1.000
_cell.length_c   1.000
_cell.angle_alpha   90.00
_cell.angle_beta   90.00
_cell.angle_gamma   90.00
#
_symmetry.space_group_name_H-M   'P 1'
#
loop_
_entity.id
_entity.type
_entity.pdbx_description
1 polymer ?
#
loop_
_entity_poly.entity_id
_entity_poly.type
_entity_poly.pdbx_seq_one_letter_code
_entity_poly.pdbx_strand_id
1 'polypeptide(L)'
;MINIHTLGYPRIGLQRELKFALERHWRGETSETQLEETAAELRARHWQQQANAGLDFVTVGDFAFYDHVANHIQLFGCEPARFGFDGSESALARYFTLARGVAHEATHEHTDAACCGGQQGGKPALEMTKWFDTNYHYLVPEFDAATSFALAPERLLAEVAQARALSHKVKVALVGPLTFLWLGKAKQDGFDKLDLLDTLLPAYVQLLVQLKAAGVEWVQVDEPILGLDLPGAWLLAFERAYHTLATAGLPLLLATYFSPLEGQLSIACKLPVAGLHVDGVRAAHELQSVADWLPDNKGLSVGIGDGRNIWRTDL
;
A
#
# COMPACT_ATOMS: atom_id res chain seq x y z
N MET A 1 26.15 7.54 -10.22
CA MET A 1 25.66 8.65 -9.39
C MET A 1 24.81 8.01 -8.29
N ILE A 2 25.02 8.40 -7.03
CA ILE A 2 24.26 7.86 -5.88
C ILE A 2 22.97 8.65 -5.77
N ASN A 3 21.84 7.97 -5.62
CA ASN A 3 20.55 8.60 -5.34
C ASN A 3 20.16 8.37 -3.87
N ILE A 4 19.55 9.36 -3.25
CA ILE A 4 19.03 9.33 -1.88
C ILE A 4 17.50 9.34 -1.95
N HIS A 5 16.88 8.38 -1.26
CA HIS A 5 15.43 8.25 -1.20
C HIS A 5 14.99 7.63 0.14
N THR A 6 13.72 7.78 0.49
CA THR A 6 13.08 7.07 1.62
C THR A 6 12.11 6.03 1.08
N LEU A 7 11.81 4.96 1.81
CA LEU A 7 10.76 3.98 1.43
C LEU A 7 9.34 4.53 1.59
N GLY A 8 9.15 5.44 2.55
CA GLY A 8 7.87 6.08 2.86
C GLY A 8 8.04 7.15 3.95
N TYR A 9 6.99 7.93 4.21
CA TYR A 9 7.02 9.02 5.17
C TYR A 9 5.83 8.98 6.14
N PRO A 10 6.02 9.32 7.45
CA PRO A 10 4.93 9.39 8.39
C PRO A 10 3.87 10.42 7.99
N ARG A 11 2.61 9.99 7.90
CA ARG A 11 1.49 10.82 7.43
C ARG A 11 0.75 11.63 8.50
N ILE A 12 1.00 11.34 9.78
CA ILE A 12 0.19 11.86 10.89
C ILE A 12 0.35 13.37 11.11
N GLY A 13 1.47 13.94 10.68
CA GLY A 13 1.86 15.34 10.91
C GLY A 13 2.57 15.55 12.25
N LEU A 14 3.40 16.60 12.33
CA LEU A 14 4.25 16.91 13.50
C LEU A 14 3.45 17.10 14.80
N GLN A 15 2.23 17.60 14.69
CA GLN A 15 1.32 17.83 15.81
C GLN A 15 0.09 16.92 15.76
N ARG A 16 0.16 15.83 14.98
CA ARG A 16 -0.96 14.89 14.73
C ARG A 16 -2.15 15.55 14.04
N GLU A 17 -1.89 16.49 13.13
CA GLU A 17 -2.91 17.23 12.39
C GLU A 17 -3.92 16.30 11.71
N LEU A 18 -3.45 15.20 11.11
CA LEU A 18 -4.33 14.23 10.44
C LEU A 18 -5.27 13.54 11.43
N LYS A 19 -4.79 13.19 12.63
CA LYS A 19 -5.63 12.56 13.68
C LYS A 19 -6.80 13.47 14.03
N PHE A 20 -6.53 14.74 14.31
CA PHE A 20 -7.57 15.68 14.71
C PHE A 20 -8.51 16.04 13.56
N ALA A 21 -8.04 16.06 12.32
CA ALA A 21 -8.88 16.23 11.15
C ALA A 21 -9.85 15.05 10.97
N LEU A 22 -9.34 13.82 11.06
CA LEU A 22 -10.16 12.60 11.00
C LEU A 22 -11.22 12.57 12.11
N GLU A 23 -10.81 12.85 13.36
CA GLU A 23 -11.72 12.86 14.51
C GLU A 23 -12.83 13.91 14.37
N ARG A 24 -12.53 15.11 13.86
CA ARG A 24 -13.55 16.15 13.59
C ARG A 24 -14.49 15.73 12.46
N HIS A 25 -13.95 15.18 11.38
CA HIS A 25 -14.74 14.70 10.26
C HIS A 25 -15.71 13.59 10.68
N TRP A 26 -15.25 12.62 11.46
CA TRP A 26 -16.09 11.53 11.97
C TRP A 26 -17.15 11.97 12.99
N ARG A 27 -16.98 13.15 13.62
CA ARG A 27 -18.02 13.78 14.45
C ARG A 27 -18.98 14.67 13.64
N GLY A 28 -18.80 14.77 12.33
CA GLY A 28 -19.59 15.64 11.46
C GLY A 28 -19.25 17.13 11.60
N GLU A 29 -18.15 17.47 12.25
CA GLU A 29 -17.74 18.87 12.48
C GLU A 29 -17.06 19.51 11.27
N THR A 30 -16.54 18.69 10.35
CA THR A 30 -15.87 19.15 9.12
C THR A 30 -16.31 18.32 7.92
N SER A 31 -16.43 18.97 6.76
CA SER A 31 -16.79 18.30 5.51
C SER A 31 -15.68 17.39 5.00
N GLU A 32 -16.03 16.50 4.06
CA GLU A 32 -15.06 15.69 3.30
C GLU A 32 -14.02 16.58 2.59
N THR A 33 -14.46 17.71 2.01
CA THR A 33 -13.57 18.68 1.36
C THR A 33 -12.51 19.25 2.32
N GLN A 34 -12.90 19.64 3.53
CA GLN A 34 -11.97 20.18 4.53
C GLN A 34 -10.95 19.13 5.00
N LEU A 35 -11.36 17.86 5.06
CA LEU A 35 -10.47 16.75 5.38
C LEU A 35 -9.46 16.49 4.25
N GLU A 36 -9.91 16.53 2.99
CA GLU A 36 -9.05 16.41 1.81
C GLU A 36 -8.07 17.59 1.68
N GLU A 37 -8.49 18.81 1.98
CA GLU A 37 -7.63 20.00 2.05
C GLU A 37 -6.51 19.80 3.09
N THR A 38 -6.86 19.34 4.30
CA THR A 38 -5.87 19.07 5.35
C THR A 38 -4.86 18.00 4.90
N ALA A 39 -5.33 16.96 4.22
CA ALA A 39 -4.47 15.91 3.68
C ALA A 39 -3.53 16.44 2.57
N ALA A 40 -4.05 17.28 1.67
CA ALA A 40 -3.27 17.90 0.60
C ALA A 40 -2.16 18.80 1.16
N GLU A 41 -2.45 19.59 2.19
CA GLU A 41 -1.47 20.44 2.88
C GLU A 41 -0.38 19.62 3.59
N LEU A 42 -0.77 18.52 4.24
CA LEU A 42 0.17 17.59 4.88
C LEU A 42 1.12 16.96 3.86
N ARG A 43 0.59 16.42 2.75
CA ARG A 43 1.39 15.84 1.68
C ARG A 43 2.38 16.87 1.11
N ALA A 44 1.91 18.07 0.77
CA ALA A 44 2.76 19.13 0.26
C ALA A 44 3.92 19.49 1.21
N ARG A 45 3.64 19.61 2.53
CA ARG A 45 4.69 19.82 3.53
C ARG A 45 5.68 18.67 3.60
N HIS A 46 5.21 17.43 3.63
CA HIS A 46 6.08 16.26 3.76
C HIS A 46 6.98 16.09 2.53
N TRP A 47 6.47 16.35 1.33
CA TRP A 47 7.27 16.36 0.11
C TRP A 47 8.30 17.48 0.11
N GLN A 48 7.93 18.68 0.55
CA GLN A 48 8.89 19.78 0.70
C GLN A 48 9.98 19.46 1.74
N GLN A 49 9.64 18.79 2.84
CA GLN A 49 10.62 18.33 3.84
C GLN A 49 11.59 17.31 3.24
N GLN A 50 11.08 16.33 2.49
CA GLN A 50 11.90 15.36 1.76
C GLN A 50 12.86 16.05 0.77
N ALA A 51 12.36 16.99 -0.03
CA ALA A 51 13.18 17.76 -0.97
C ALA A 51 14.25 18.61 -0.26
N ASN A 52 13.88 19.29 0.83
CA ASN A 52 14.81 20.10 1.64
C ASN A 52 15.90 19.25 2.31
N ALA A 53 15.60 17.99 2.61
CA ALA A 53 16.58 17.02 3.13
C ALA A 53 17.54 16.49 2.06
N GLY A 54 17.37 16.89 0.79
CA GLY A 54 18.23 16.49 -0.31
C GLY A 54 17.88 15.12 -0.91
N LEU A 55 16.65 14.62 -0.71
CA LEU A 55 16.19 13.42 -1.41
C LEU A 55 16.01 13.71 -2.90
N ASP A 56 16.48 12.80 -3.75
CA ASP A 56 16.36 12.92 -5.22
C ASP A 56 14.92 12.74 -5.71
N PHE A 57 14.09 12.09 -4.89
CA PHE A 57 12.67 11.85 -5.15
C PHE A 57 11.86 12.10 -3.89
N VAL A 58 10.64 12.61 -4.07
CA VAL A 58 9.61 12.55 -3.04
C VAL A 58 8.82 11.26 -3.21
N THR A 59 8.45 10.64 -2.09
CA THR A 59 7.63 9.42 -2.10
C THR A 59 6.15 9.78 -2.15
N VAL A 60 5.41 9.13 -3.05
CA VAL A 60 3.95 9.26 -3.22
C VAL A 60 3.32 7.88 -3.09
N GLY A 61 2.07 7.78 -2.63
CA GLY A 61 1.39 6.50 -2.36
C GLY A 61 1.61 5.96 -0.94
N ASP A 62 2.46 6.61 -0.15
CA ASP A 62 2.69 6.35 1.28
C ASP A 62 1.64 7.01 2.18
N PHE A 63 0.98 8.07 1.70
CA PHE A 63 -0.14 8.70 2.39
C PHE A 63 -1.38 7.80 2.41
N ALA A 64 -2.09 7.79 3.54
CA ALA A 64 -3.39 7.15 3.68
C ALA A 64 -4.20 7.83 4.79
N PHE A 65 -5.52 7.92 4.62
CA PHE A 65 -6.37 8.45 5.68
C PHE A 65 -6.46 7.50 6.89
N TYR A 66 -6.35 6.20 6.66
CA TYR A 66 -6.42 5.20 7.73
C TYR A 66 -5.32 4.16 7.60
N ASP A 67 -5.27 3.46 6.48
CA ASP A 67 -4.31 2.41 6.19
C ASP A 67 -3.97 2.29 4.68
N HIS A 68 -2.69 2.07 4.39
CA HIS A 68 -2.18 1.92 3.03
C HIS A 68 -2.61 0.61 2.35
N VAL A 69 -2.87 -0.48 3.09
CA VAL A 69 -3.43 -1.70 2.50
C VAL A 69 -4.90 -1.48 2.14
N ALA A 70 -5.66 -0.76 2.97
CA ALA A 70 -7.00 -0.30 2.59
C ALA A 70 -7.00 0.62 1.36
N ASN A 71 -5.96 1.44 1.15
CA ASN A 71 -5.83 2.17 -0.12
C ASN A 71 -5.75 1.20 -1.30
N HIS A 72 -5.06 0.07 -1.16
CA HIS A 72 -4.94 -0.94 -2.21
C HIS A 72 -6.27 -1.65 -2.50
N ILE A 73 -7.10 -1.88 -1.46
CA ILE A 73 -8.45 -2.42 -1.63
C ILE A 73 -9.28 -1.51 -2.56
N GLN A 74 -9.25 -0.20 -2.33
CA GLN A 74 -9.96 0.75 -3.19
C GLN A 74 -9.28 0.92 -4.55
N LEU A 75 -7.95 1.00 -4.58
CA LEU A 75 -7.16 1.17 -5.81
C LEU A 75 -7.43 0.05 -6.81
N PHE A 76 -7.57 -1.19 -6.34
CA PHE A 76 -7.87 -2.35 -7.19
C PHE A 76 -9.35 -2.72 -7.20
N GLY A 77 -10.23 -1.91 -6.60
CA GLY A 77 -11.68 -2.08 -6.66
C GLY A 77 -12.19 -3.39 -6.07
N CYS A 78 -11.44 -4.00 -5.14
CA CYS A 78 -11.80 -5.28 -4.53
C CYS A 78 -12.45 -5.09 -3.14
N GLU A 79 -13.32 -4.08 -3.03
CA GLU A 79 -14.10 -3.83 -1.82
C GLU A 79 -15.05 -5.02 -1.56
N PRO A 80 -15.11 -5.62 -0.34
CA PRO A 80 -15.89 -6.84 -0.13
C PRO A 80 -17.39 -6.65 -0.36
N ALA A 81 -18.02 -7.59 -1.07
CA ALA A 81 -19.44 -7.50 -1.48
C ALA A 81 -20.40 -7.31 -0.30
N ARG A 82 -20.05 -7.79 0.91
CA ARG A 82 -20.85 -7.61 2.15
C ARG A 82 -21.06 -6.15 2.54
N PHE A 83 -20.23 -5.23 2.05
CA PHE A 83 -20.43 -3.80 2.27
C PHE A 83 -21.50 -3.21 1.34
N GLY A 84 -21.90 -3.91 0.27
CA GLY A 84 -23.06 -3.58 -0.55
C GLY A 84 -23.05 -2.15 -1.08
N PHE A 85 -21.89 -1.64 -1.49
CA PHE A 85 -21.77 -0.33 -2.12
C PHE A 85 -22.45 -0.35 -3.49
N ASP A 86 -23.23 0.69 -3.78
CA ASP A 86 -23.93 0.84 -5.07
C ASP A 86 -23.33 1.98 -5.93
N GLY A 87 -22.32 2.68 -5.38
CA GLY A 87 -21.62 3.77 -6.06
C GLY A 87 -22.23 5.15 -5.79
N SER A 88 -23.31 5.25 -5.01
CA SER A 88 -23.85 6.52 -4.53
C SER A 88 -22.96 7.17 -3.47
N GLU A 89 -22.17 6.37 -2.74
CA GLU A 89 -21.27 6.85 -1.71
C GLU A 89 -19.96 7.38 -2.28
N SER A 90 -19.42 8.45 -1.67
CA SER A 90 -18.08 8.95 -2.01
C SER A 90 -17.02 7.88 -1.73
N ALA A 91 -15.90 7.93 -2.47
CA ALA A 91 -14.79 7.01 -2.24
C ALA A 91 -14.28 7.07 -0.78
N LEU A 92 -14.27 8.26 -0.17
CA LEU A 92 -13.85 8.41 1.22
C LEU A 92 -14.87 7.84 2.23
N ALA A 93 -16.17 7.99 1.96
CA ALA A 93 -17.20 7.35 2.77
C ALA A 93 -17.12 5.81 2.72
N ARG A 94 -16.90 5.23 1.53
CA ARG A 94 -16.64 3.79 1.38
C ARG A 94 -15.39 3.38 2.14
N TYR A 95 -14.30 4.14 2.02
CA TYR A 95 -13.03 3.89 2.71
C TYR A 95 -13.20 3.83 4.24
N PHE A 96 -13.92 4.79 4.82
CA PHE A 96 -14.18 4.79 6.26
C PHE A 96 -15.17 3.71 6.70
N THR A 97 -16.11 3.33 5.85
CA THR A 97 -16.98 2.16 6.09
C THR A 97 -16.15 0.88 6.19
N LEU A 98 -15.15 0.69 5.32
CA LEU A 98 -14.21 -0.43 5.42
C LEU A 98 -13.42 -0.39 6.73
N ALA A 99 -12.90 0.80 7.09
CA ALA A 99 -11.99 0.97 8.22
C ALA A 99 -12.67 0.89 9.59
N ARG A 100 -13.90 1.38 9.72
CA ARG A 100 -14.57 1.58 11.01
C ARG A 100 -15.94 0.92 11.11
N GLY A 101 -16.47 0.42 10.00
CA GLY A 101 -17.84 -0.09 9.92
C GLY A 101 -18.87 1.03 10.07
N VAL A 102 -20.14 0.65 9.99
CA VAL A 102 -21.28 1.51 10.28
C VAL A 102 -22.02 0.90 11.45
N ALA A 103 -22.08 1.64 12.56
CA ALA A 103 -22.90 1.26 13.70
C ALA A 103 -24.38 1.43 13.34
N HIS A 104 -25.23 0.55 13.87
CA HIS A 104 -26.66 0.75 13.81
C HIS A 104 -27.00 2.03 14.60
N GLU A 105 -27.46 3.09 13.94
CA GLU A 105 -28.25 4.09 14.66
C GLU A 105 -29.53 3.39 15.08
N ALA A 106 -29.57 2.94 16.34
CA ALA A 106 -30.84 2.63 16.97
C ALA A 106 -31.57 3.98 17.06
N THR A 107 -32.38 4.29 16.05
CA THR A 107 -33.46 5.24 16.22
C THR A 107 -34.22 4.77 17.46
N HIS A 108 -34.12 5.53 18.53
CA HIS A 108 -34.90 5.35 19.74
C HIS A 108 -36.38 5.64 19.44
N GLU A 109 -36.99 4.85 18.58
CA GLU A 109 -38.43 4.70 18.51
C GLU A 109 -38.74 3.38 19.22
N HIS A 110 -39.04 3.50 20.52
CA HIS A 110 -39.74 2.48 21.25
C HIS A 110 -41.09 2.21 20.56
N THR A 111 -41.11 1.22 19.68
CA THR A 111 -42.37 0.59 19.26
C THR A 111 -42.25 -0.90 19.54
N ASP A 112 -42.98 -1.33 20.56
CA ASP A 112 -43.16 -2.72 20.94
C ASP A 112 -43.92 -3.46 19.82
N ALA A 113 -43.18 -3.98 18.84
CA ALA A 113 -43.73 -4.92 17.86
C ALA A 113 -42.64 -5.85 17.34
N ALA A 114 -42.32 -6.87 18.12
CA ALA A 114 -41.66 -8.06 17.59
C ALA A 114 -42.63 -8.77 16.63
N CYS A 115 -42.27 -8.86 15.34
CA CYS A 115 -42.48 -10.02 14.46
C CYS A 115 -42.15 -9.66 13.00
N CYS A 116 -41.27 -10.47 12.38
CA CYS A 116 -41.07 -10.63 10.93
C CYS A 116 -40.09 -9.67 10.21
N GLY A 117 -38.84 -10.13 10.02
CA GLY A 117 -38.31 -10.30 8.66
C GLY A 117 -37.61 -9.15 7.93
N GLY A 118 -36.84 -8.30 8.61
CA GLY A 118 -35.94 -7.34 7.94
C GLY A 118 -34.57 -7.26 8.61
N GLN A 119 -33.57 -8.00 8.12
CA GLN A 119 -32.18 -7.77 8.53
C GLN A 119 -31.66 -6.50 7.85
N GLN A 120 -31.72 -5.36 8.53
CA GLN A 120 -30.76 -4.28 8.26
C GLN A 120 -29.77 -4.22 9.41
N GLY A 121 -28.87 -5.22 9.42
CA GLY A 121 -27.78 -5.31 10.38
C GLY A 121 -26.63 -4.37 10.02
N GLY A 122 -26.01 -3.73 11.02
CA GLY A 122 -24.83 -2.89 10.82
C GLY A 122 -23.71 -3.61 10.08
N LYS A 123 -22.89 -2.86 9.33
CA LYS A 123 -21.79 -3.40 8.53
C LYS A 123 -20.50 -3.37 9.38
N PRO A 124 -19.98 -4.53 9.86
CA PRO A 124 -18.77 -4.54 10.67
C PRO A 124 -17.55 -4.11 9.84
N ALA A 125 -16.57 -3.48 10.50
CA ALA A 125 -15.31 -3.09 9.88
C ALA A 125 -14.54 -4.31 9.32
N LEU A 126 -13.52 -4.04 8.50
CA LEU A 126 -12.50 -5.03 8.19
C LEU A 126 -11.71 -5.40 9.45
N GLU A 127 -11.19 -6.63 9.47
CA GLU A 127 -10.28 -7.06 10.53
C GLU A 127 -8.99 -6.24 10.51
N MET A 128 -8.50 -5.90 11.70
CA MET A 128 -7.17 -5.30 11.87
C MET A 128 -6.20 -6.31 12.45
N THR A 129 -5.02 -6.45 11.84
CA THR A 129 -3.93 -7.28 12.35
C THR A 129 -2.59 -6.58 12.21
N LYS A 130 -1.55 -7.10 12.87
CA LYS A 130 -0.21 -6.51 12.85
C LYS A 130 0.40 -6.57 11.47
N TRP A 131 1.01 -5.47 11.05
CA TRP A 131 1.89 -5.41 9.88
C TRP A 131 3.24 -6.02 10.25
N PHE A 132 3.42 -7.31 9.91
CA PHE A 132 4.60 -8.11 10.24
C PHE A 132 4.93 -8.04 11.74
N ASP A 133 6.21 -7.90 12.10
CA ASP A 133 6.70 -7.80 13.47
C ASP A 133 6.68 -6.35 14.01
N THR A 134 5.89 -5.45 13.41
CA THR A 134 5.76 -4.06 13.85
C THR A 134 4.58 -3.85 14.82
N ASN A 135 4.46 -2.63 15.37
CA ASN A 135 3.29 -2.20 16.13
C ASN A 135 2.21 -1.52 15.27
N TYR A 136 2.46 -1.38 13.96
CA TYR A 136 1.46 -0.88 13.03
C TYR A 136 0.45 -1.99 12.73
N HIS A 137 -0.82 -1.61 12.54
CA HIS A 137 -1.88 -2.55 12.18
C HIS A 137 -2.49 -2.14 10.84
N TYR A 138 -2.73 -3.11 9.97
CA TYR A 138 -3.34 -2.91 8.65
C TYR A 138 -4.74 -3.53 8.61
N LEU A 139 -5.56 -3.06 7.66
CA LEU A 139 -6.89 -3.61 7.41
C LEU A 139 -6.77 -4.79 6.44
N VAL A 140 -7.16 -5.97 6.90
CA VAL A 140 -7.00 -7.24 6.19
C VAL A 140 -7.93 -7.28 4.97
N PRO A 141 -7.40 -7.39 3.73
CA PRO A 141 -8.23 -7.62 2.55
C PRO A 141 -9.03 -8.92 2.68
N GLU A 142 -10.27 -8.93 2.18
CA GLU A 142 -11.11 -10.12 2.16
C GLU A 142 -11.30 -10.56 0.71
N PHE A 143 -11.02 -11.84 0.44
CA PHE A 143 -11.03 -12.40 -0.91
C PHE A 143 -11.88 -13.67 -0.99
N ASP A 144 -12.52 -13.87 -2.12
CA ASP A 144 -13.26 -15.06 -2.49
C ASP A 144 -13.18 -15.29 -4.01
N ALA A 145 -13.79 -16.37 -4.51
CA ALA A 145 -13.76 -16.68 -5.93
C ALA A 145 -14.54 -15.68 -6.81
N ALA A 146 -15.41 -14.86 -6.21
CA ALA A 146 -16.17 -13.81 -6.91
C ALA A 146 -15.43 -12.46 -6.93
N THR A 147 -14.30 -12.36 -6.23
CA THR A 147 -13.49 -11.15 -6.18
C THR A 147 -13.02 -10.79 -7.57
N SER A 148 -13.32 -9.56 -7.98
CA SER A 148 -12.86 -8.98 -9.24
C SER A 148 -12.03 -7.73 -8.95
N PHE A 149 -11.09 -7.44 -9.85
CA PHE A 149 -10.24 -6.28 -9.71
C PHE A 149 -10.58 -5.26 -10.80
N ALA A 150 -10.99 -4.08 -10.35
CA ALA A 150 -11.28 -2.93 -11.20
C ALA A 150 -10.42 -1.77 -10.73
N LEU A 151 -9.46 -1.36 -11.56
CA LEU A 151 -8.51 -0.30 -11.20
C LEU A 151 -9.24 1.04 -11.04
N ALA A 152 -9.08 1.68 -9.89
CA ALA A 152 -9.55 3.03 -9.55
C ALA A 152 -8.35 3.91 -9.12
N PRO A 153 -7.56 4.42 -10.09
CA PRO A 153 -6.27 5.05 -9.82
C PRO A 153 -6.37 6.54 -9.50
N GLU A 154 -7.57 7.11 -9.47
CA GLU A 154 -7.83 8.56 -9.48
C GLU A 154 -7.13 9.26 -8.31
N ARG A 155 -7.22 8.68 -7.10
CA ARG A 155 -6.61 9.25 -5.89
C ARG A 155 -5.09 9.27 -5.98
N LEU A 156 -4.48 8.14 -6.34
CA LEU A 156 -3.02 8.04 -6.46
C LEU A 156 -2.49 8.96 -7.57
N LEU A 157 -3.17 9.01 -8.72
CA LEU A 157 -2.80 9.90 -9.82
C LEU A 157 -2.97 11.38 -9.45
N ALA A 158 -3.99 11.72 -8.66
CA ALA A 158 -4.15 13.08 -8.13
C ALA A 158 -3.00 13.45 -7.18
N GLU A 159 -2.53 12.54 -6.32
CA GLU A 159 -1.36 12.77 -5.47
C GLU A 159 -0.07 12.94 -6.30
N VAL A 160 0.12 12.11 -7.33
CA VAL A 160 1.25 12.25 -8.27
C VAL A 160 1.19 13.61 -8.97
N ALA A 161 0.02 14.00 -9.48
CA ALA A 161 -0.18 15.27 -10.15
C ALA A 161 0.09 16.46 -9.20
N GLN A 162 -0.35 16.35 -7.93
CA GLN A 162 -0.08 17.36 -6.90
C GLN A 162 1.44 17.52 -6.66
N ALA A 163 2.17 16.42 -6.44
CA ALA A 163 3.61 16.46 -6.21
C ALA A 163 4.37 17.04 -7.41
N ARG A 164 3.96 16.68 -8.63
CA ARG A 164 4.53 17.23 -9.87
C ARG A 164 4.25 18.71 -10.07
N ALA A 165 3.04 19.17 -9.72
CA ALA A 165 2.70 20.60 -9.78
C ALA A 165 3.59 21.44 -8.85
N LEU A 166 4.08 20.83 -7.77
CA LEU A 166 5.09 21.40 -6.86
C LEU A 166 6.54 21.22 -7.36
N SER A 167 6.73 20.79 -8.61
CA SER A 167 8.02 20.58 -9.27
C SER A 167 8.91 19.49 -8.62
N HIS A 168 8.31 18.54 -7.89
CA HIS A 168 9.05 17.42 -7.33
C HIS A 168 9.20 16.27 -8.34
N LYS A 169 10.36 15.59 -8.31
CA LYS A 169 10.52 14.27 -8.92
C LYS A 169 9.83 13.23 -8.06
N VAL A 170 9.03 12.37 -8.67
CA VAL A 170 8.14 11.44 -7.96
C VAL A 170 8.62 10.01 -8.10
N LYS A 171 8.74 9.34 -6.95
CA LYS A 171 8.79 7.88 -6.85
C LYS A 171 7.51 7.42 -6.15
N VAL A 172 6.76 6.52 -6.78
CA VAL A 172 5.53 5.96 -6.17
C VAL A 172 5.88 4.71 -5.37
N ALA A 173 5.31 4.54 -4.19
CA ALA A 173 5.39 3.32 -3.39
C ALA A 173 4.04 2.57 -3.40
N LEU A 174 4.09 1.27 -3.70
CA LEU A 174 2.94 0.37 -3.73
C LEU A 174 3.28 -0.91 -2.95
N VAL A 175 2.28 -1.53 -2.34
CA VAL A 175 2.36 -2.92 -1.91
C VAL A 175 2.39 -3.80 -3.16
N GLY A 176 3.28 -4.78 -3.20
CA GLY A 176 3.36 -5.71 -4.32
C GLY A 176 2.17 -6.67 -4.40
N PRO A 177 1.86 -7.19 -5.61
CA PRO A 177 0.69 -8.03 -5.82
C PRO A 177 0.71 -9.30 -4.97
N LEU A 178 1.89 -9.90 -4.73
CA LEU A 178 1.99 -11.12 -3.94
C LEU A 178 1.82 -10.81 -2.46
N THR A 179 2.49 -9.78 -1.95
CA THR A 179 2.27 -9.30 -0.57
C THR A 179 0.81 -8.94 -0.33
N PHE A 180 0.17 -8.22 -1.25
CA PHE A 180 -1.23 -7.83 -1.11
C PHE A 180 -2.16 -9.05 -1.00
N LEU A 181 -1.99 -10.07 -1.85
CA LEU A 181 -2.78 -11.30 -1.78
C LEU A 181 -2.46 -12.12 -0.53
N TRP A 182 -1.18 -12.22 -0.15
CA TRP A 182 -0.72 -12.97 1.02
C TRP A 182 -1.35 -12.43 2.31
N LEU A 183 -1.36 -11.10 2.45
CA LEU A 183 -1.89 -10.38 3.61
C LEU A 183 -3.42 -10.43 3.74
N GLY A 184 -4.14 -10.82 2.68
CA GLY A 184 -5.59 -10.99 2.72
C GLY A 184 -6.05 -12.30 3.36
N LYS A 185 -7.35 -12.44 3.56
CA LYS A 185 -8.00 -13.68 4.02
C LYS A 185 -8.98 -14.21 2.98
N ALA A 186 -8.92 -15.51 2.74
CA ALA A 186 -9.94 -16.23 2.00
C ALA A 186 -11.22 -16.31 2.85
N LYS A 187 -12.37 -15.95 2.28
CA LYS A 187 -13.70 -16.03 2.91
C LYS A 187 -14.53 -17.21 2.43
N GLN A 188 -13.95 -18.05 1.58
CA GLN A 188 -14.55 -19.26 1.05
C GLN A 188 -13.63 -20.45 1.35
N ASP A 189 -14.20 -21.55 1.84
CA ASP A 189 -13.45 -22.76 2.15
C ASP A 189 -12.82 -23.36 0.88
N GLY A 190 -11.55 -23.76 0.99
CA GLY A 190 -10.79 -24.37 -0.12
C GLY A 190 -10.36 -23.39 -1.21
N PHE A 191 -10.59 -22.09 -1.05
CA PHE A 191 -10.12 -21.06 -1.98
C PHE A 191 -8.67 -20.66 -1.72
N ASP A 192 -7.81 -20.74 -2.74
CA ASP A 192 -6.45 -20.23 -2.69
C ASP A 192 -6.40 -18.78 -3.21
N LYS A 193 -5.91 -17.87 -2.37
CA LYS A 193 -5.76 -16.45 -2.74
C LYS A 193 -4.77 -16.27 -3.89
N LEU A 194 -3.83 -17.20 -4.08
CA LEU A 194 -2.87 -17.14 -5.18
C LEU A 194 -3.54 -17.24 -6.55
N ASP A 195 -4.72 -17.88 -6.63
CA ASP A 195 -5.50 -18.00 -7.88
C ASP A 195 -5.96 -16.62 -8.41
N LEU A 196 -6.08 -15.62 -7.52
CA LEU A 196 -6.42 -14.24 -7.89
C LEU A 196 -5.26 -13.49 -8.56
N LEU A 197 -4.05 -14.03 -8.55
CA LEU A 197 -2.90 -13.32 -9.11
C LEU A 197 -3.09 -13.03 -10.61
N ASP A 198 -3.66 -13.98 -11.35
CA ASP A 198 -3.82 -13.83 -12.81
C ASP A 198 -4.86 -12.76 -13.17
N THR A 199 -5.82 -12.46 -12.29
CA THR A 199 -6.79 -11.38 -12.48
C THR A 199 -6.30 -10.05 -11.89
N LEU A 200 -5.42 -10.08 -10.89
CA LEU A 200 -4.83 -8.90 -10.26
C LEU A 200 -3.73 -8.25 -11.11
N LEU A 201 -2.85 -9.06 -11.72
CA LEU A 201 -1.69 -8.56 -12.48
C LEU A 201 -2.07 -7.60 -13.62
N PRO A 202 -3.13 -7.84 -14.42
CA PRO A 202 -3.57 -6.87 -15.43
C PRO A 202 -3.89 -5.50 -14.86
N ALA A 203 -4.49 -5.42 -13.67
CA ALA A 203 -4.80 -4.14 -13.01
C ALA A 203 -3.52 -3.41 -12.57
N TYR A 204 -2.52 -4.12 -12.05
CA TYR A 204 -1.20 -3.54 -11.78
C TYR A 204 -0.51 -3.04 -13.05
N VAL A 205 -0.52 -3.81 -14.14
CA VAL A 205 0.08 -3.38 -15.42
C VAL A 205 -0.60 -2.10 -15.92
N GLN A 206 -1.93 -2.04 -15.87
CA GLN A 206 -2.68 -0.83 -16.22
C GLN A 206 -2.28 0.37 -15.36
N LEU A 207 -2.14 0.17 -14.04
CA LEU A 207 -1.68 1.22 -13.13
C LEU A 207 -0.27 1.71 -13.50
N LEU A 208 0.68 0.79 -13.70
CA LEU A 208 2.06 1.13 -14.05
C LEU A 208 2.14 1.89 -15.38
N VAL A 209 1.33 1.53 -16.38
CA VAL A 209 1.22 2.28 -17.64
C VAL A 209 0.70 3.71 -17.40
N GLN A 210 -0.32 3.87 -16.56
CA GLN A 210 -0.85 5.19 -16.21
C GLN A 210 0.13 6.04 -15.41
N LEU A 211 0.86 5.45 -14.46
CA LEU A 211 1.92 6.13 -13.70
C LEU A 211 3.07 6.57 -14.62
N LYS A 212 3.46 5.72 -15.58
CA LYS A 212 4.46 6.07 -16.61
C LYS A 212 3.98 7.22 -17.48
N ALA A 213 2.71 7.23 -17.88
CA ALA A 213 2.11 8.33 -18.65
C ALA A 213 2.03 9.62 -17.83
N ALA A 214 1.80 9.52 -16.51
CA ALA A 214 1.91 10.64 -15.57
C ALA A 214 3.37 11.05 -15.28
N GLY A 215 4.34 10.41 -15.94
CA GLY A 215 5.78 10.69 -15.91
C GLY A 215 6.46 10.37 -14.58
N VAL A 216 5.92 9.41 -13.82
CA VAL A 216 6.62 8.81 -12.68
C VAL A 216 7.90 8.13 -13.19
N GLU A 217 9.03 8.32 -12.49
CA GLU A 217 10.32 7.76 -12.90
C GLU A 217 10.57 6.36 -12.32
N TRP A 218 10.10 6.13 -11.10
CA TRP A 218 10.29 4.89 -10.35
C TRP A 218 9.02 4.49 -9.62
N VAL A 219 8.73 3.19 -9.64
CA VAL A 219 7.75 2.57 -8.74
C VAL A 219 8.48 1.61 -7.82
N GLN A 220 8.46 1.92 -6.53
CA GLN A 220 8.79 0.98 -5.49
C GLN A 220 7.61 0.02 -5.29
N VAL A 221 7.91 -1.28 -5.38
CA VAL A 221 6.96 -2.35 -5.16
C VAL A 221 7.41 -3.14 -3.93
N ASP A 222 6.68 -2.99 -2.85
CA ASP A 222 6.99 -3.55 -1.55
C ASP A 222 6.58 -5.03 -1.51
N GLU A 223 7.57 -5.92 -1.47
CA GLU A 223 7.38 -7.36 -1.27
C GLU A 223 8.08 -7.88 -0.01
N PRO A 224 7.74 -7.38 1.18
CA PRO A 224 8.32 -7.87 2.44
C PRO A 224 8.05 -9.36 2.68
N ILE A 225 7.03 -9.97 2.04
CA ILE A 225 6.79 -11.41 2.20
C ILE A 225 7.92 -12.28 1.63
N LEU A 226 8.77 -11.72 0.75
CA LEU A 226 9.85 -12.49 0.12
C LEU A 226 10.92 -12.95 1.14
N GLY A 227 11.02 -12.25 2.28
CA GLY A 227 11.87 -12.65 3.42
C GLY A 227 11.18 -13.58 4.43
N LEU A 228 10.03 -14.16 4.08
CA LEU A 228 9.31 -15.15 4.90
C LEU A 228 9.48 -16.57 4.36
N ASP A 229 9.15 -17.56 5.20
CA ASP A 229 9.00 -18.96 4.79
C ASP A 229 7.72 -19.16 3.95
N LEU A 230 7.85 -18.95 2.64
CA LEU A 230 6.75 -19.08 1.69
C LEU A 230 6.64 -20.49 1.09
N PRO A 231 5.43 -20.99 0.81
CA PRO A 231 5.24 -22.21 0.02
C PRO A 231 5.85 -22.06 -1.38
N GLY A 232 6.31 -23.18 -1.97
CA GLY A 232 6.97 -23.17 -3.28
C GLY A 232 6.15 -22.53 -4.40
N ALA A 233 4.82 -22.69 -4.39
CA ALA A 233 3.93 -22.07 -5.36
C ALA A 233 3.99 -20.53 -5.32
N TRP A 234 4.11 -19.94 -4.12
CA TRP A 234 4.24 -18.49 -3.94
C TRP A 234 5.61 -17.99 -4.42
N LEU A 235 6.68 -18.73 -4.12
CA LEU A 235 8.03 -18.40 -4.61
C LEU A 235 8.10 -18.43 -6.14
N LEU A 236 7.50 -19.44 -6.77
CA LEU A 236 7.42 -19.52 -8.24
C LEU A 236 6.57 -18.39 -8.84
N ALA A 237 5.55 -17.93 -8.11
CA ALA A 237 4.68 -16.87 -8.59
C ALA A 237 5.39 -15.50 -8.71
N PHE A 238 6.48 -15.25 -7.98
CA PHE A 238 7.29 -14.04 -8.12
C PHE A 238 7.82 -13.86 -9.54
N GLU A 239 8.40 -14.91 -10.11
CA GLU A 239 8.97 -14.85 -11.47
C GLU A 239 7.89 -14.45 -12.48
N ARG A 240 6.75 -15.14 -12.47
CA ARG A 240 5.60 -14.84 -13.34
C ARG A 240 5.06 -13.42 -13.13
N ALA A 241 4.86 -13.03 -11.87
CA ALA A 241 4.32 -11.72 -11.53
C ALA A 241 5.20 -10.60 -12.07
N TYR A 242 6.49 -10.62 -11.76
CA TYR A 242 7.40 -9.55 -12.14
C TYR A 242 7.72 -9.54 -13.63
N HIS A 243 7.72 -10.69 -14.32
CA HIS A 243 7.75 -10.71 -15.79
C HIS A 243 6.53 -10.02 -16.40
N THR A 244 5.35 -10.22 -15.83
CA THR A 244 4.12 -9.54 -16.27
C THR A 244 4.20 -8.04 -16.00
N LEU A 245 4.60 -7.63 -14.81
CA LEU A 245 4.73 -6.21 -14.45
C LEU A 245 5.76 -5.48 -15.30
N ALA A 246 6.87 -6.14 -15.66
CA ALA A 246 7.92 -5.56 -16.49
C ALA A 246 7.42 -5.13 -17.89
N THR A 247 6.31 -5.71 -18.37
CA THR A 247 5.71 -5.34 -19.66
C THR A 247 5.18 -3.90 -19.70
N ALA A 248 4.90 -3.28 -18.55
CA ALA A 248 4.55 -1.87 -18.46
C ALA A 248 5.72 -0.93 -18.84
N GLY A 249 6.96 -1.43 -18.76
CA GLY A 249 8.17 -0.71 -19.12
C GLY A 249 8.44 0.52 -18.24
N LEU A 250 7.96 0.52 -17.00
CA LEU A 250 8.27 1.51 -15.97
C LEU A 250 9.30 0.91 -15.00
N PRO A 251 10.40 1.60 -14.66
CA PRO A 251 11.40 1.08 -13.73
C PRO A 251 10.79 0.71 -12.37
N LEU A 252 10.92 -0.56 -12.02
CA LEU A 252 10.48 -1.09 -10.73
C LEU A 252 11.67 -1.24 -9.78
N LEU A 253 11.49 -0.76 -8.55
CA LEU A 253 12.36 -1.05 -7.42
C LEU A 253 11.65 -2.08 -6.53
N LEU A 254 12.11 -3.33 -6.55
CA LEU A 254 11.60 -4.34 -5.62
C LEU A 254 12.13 -4.02 -4.22
N ALA A 255 11.23 -3.75 -3.27
CA ALA A 255 11.61 -3.41 -1.91
C ALA A 255 11.27 -4.52 -0.92
N THR A 256 12.28 -4.93 -0.16
CA THR A 256 12.20 -5.97 0.85
C THR A 256 12.75 -5.40 2.15
N TYR A 257 12.09 -5.68 3.28
CA TYR A 257 12.44 -5.11 4.57
C TYR A 257 11.93 -5.96 5.73
N PHE A 258 12.43 -5.68 6.94
CA PHE A 258 12.12 -6.36 8.20
C PHE A 258 12.74 -7.75 8.38
N SER A 259 12.98 -8.50 7.32
CA SER A 259 13.58 -9.84 7.38
C SER A 259 14.70 -9.96 6.34
N PRO A 260 15.77 -10.73 6.61
CA PRO A 260 16.70 -11.15 5.56
C PRO A 260 15.98 -11.97 4.48
N LEU A 261 16.55 -11.98 3.26
CA LEU A 261 16.06 -12.76 2.13
C LEU A 261 16.55 -14.19 2.12
N GLU A 262 17.65 -14.50 2.79
CA GLU A 262 18.29 -15.80 2.93
C GLU A 262 18.25 -16.63 1.64
N GLY A 263 17.51 -17.75 1.64
CA GLY A 263 17.39 -18.65 0.50
C GLY A 263 16.72 -18.01 -0.73
N GLN A 264 15.90 -16.99 -0.51
CA GLN A 264 15.17 -16.26 -1.55
C GLN A 264 16.01 -15.13 -2.18
N LEU A 265 17.21 -14.83 -1.66
CA LEU A 265 18.08 -13.77 -2.19
C LEU A 265 18.38 -13.97 -3.69
N SER A 266 18.62 -15.21 -4.09
CA SER A 266 18.92 -15.55 -5.49
C SER A 266 17.73 -15.29 -6.42
N ILE A 267 16.50 -15.45 -5.92
CA ILE A 267 15.27 -15.13 -6.67
C ILE A 267 15.17 -13.62 -6.81
N ALA A 268 15.31 -12.88 -5.70
CA ALA A 268 15.22 -11.41 -5.67
C ALA A 268 16.16 -10.74 -6.68
N CYS A 269 17.41 -11.21 -6.78
CA CYS A 269 18.41 -10.67 -7.72
C CYS A 269 18.06 -10.92 -9.19
N LYS A 270 17.35 -12.02 -9.50
CA LYS A 270 17.03 -12.46 -10.87
C LYS A 270 15.73 -11.87 -11.43
N LEU A 271 14.81 -11.43 -10.58
CA LEU A 271 13.52 -10.87 -11.02
C LEU A 271 13.73 -9.71 -12.00
N PRO A 272 12.88 -9.54 -13.04
CA PRO A 272 13.07 -8.54 -14.11
C PRO A 272 12.71 -7.09 -13.67
N VAL A 273 13.25 -6.66 -12.53
CA VAL A 273 13.13 -5.30 -11.97
C VAL A 273 14.34 -4.44 -12.31
N ALA A 274 14.17 -3.13 -12.25
CA ALA A 274 15.25 -2.15 -12.50
C ALA A 274 16.14 -1.93 -11.28
N GLY A 275 15.67 -2.25 -10.07
CA GLY A 275 16.49 -2.25 -8.87
C GLY A 275 15.94 -3.13 -7.76
N LEU A 276 16.81 -3.44 -6.79
CA LEU A 276 16.51 -4.19 -5.59
C LEU A 276 16.85 -3.33 -4.37
N HIS A 277 15.91 -3.21 -3.43
CA HIS A 277 16.15 -2.65 -2.11
C HIS A 277 16.29 -3.74 -1.05
N VAL A 278 17.38 -3.66 -0.28
CA VAL A 278 17.73 -4.56 0.81
C VAL A 278 17.85 -3.78 2.11
N ASP A 279 17.31 -4.34 3.18
CA ASP A 279 17.41 -3.80 4.54
C ASP A 279 18.83 -4.00 5.08
N GLY A 280 19.66 -2.97 4.91
CA GLY A 280 21.05 -2.96 5.40
C GLY A 280 21.17 -2.81 6.93
N VAL A 281 20.08 -2.55 7.65
CA VAL A 281 20.07 -2.48 9.12
C VAL A 281 19.89 -3.88 9.71
N ARG A 282 18.88 -4.62 9.24
CA ARG A 282 18.55 -5.96 9.75
C ARG A 282 19.24 -7.10 9.01
N ALA A 283 19.57 -6.90 7.73
CA ALA A 283 20.16 -7.91 6.87
C ALA A 283 21.51 -7.46 6.27
N ALA A 284 22.30 -6.71 7.04
CA ALA A 284 23.62 -6.19 6.62
C ALA A 284 24.55 -7.27 6.03
N HIS A 285 24.48 -8.50 6.57
CA HIS A 285 25.29 -9.62 6.13
C HIS A 285 24.98 -10.09 4.70
N GLU A 286 23.80 -9.76 4.15
CA GLU A 286 23.41 -10.12 2.79
C GLU A 286 23.98 -9.17 1.74
N LEU A 287 24.40 -7.97 2.12
CA LEU A 287 24.84 -6.93 1.19
C LEU A 287 26.01 -7.38 0.31
N GLN A 288 26.92 -8.20 0.86
CA GLN A 288 28.02 -8.77 0.08
C GLN A 288 27.49 -9.73 -1.00
N SER A 289 26.63 -10.67 -0.62
CA SER A 289 26.02 -11.62 -1.55
C SER A 289 25.16 -10.92 -2.61
N VAL A 290 24.45 -9.86 -2.24
CA VAL A 290 23.69 -9.02 -3.18
C VAL A 290 24.64 -8.34 -4.16
N ALA A 291 25.73 -7.75 -3.69
CA ALA A 291 26.72 -7.11 -4.56
C ALA A 291 27.36 -8.10 -5.54
N ASP A 292 27.56 -9.36 -5.12
CA ASP A 292 28.14 -10.41 -5.96
C ASP A 292 27.14 -10.98 -6.99
N TRP A 293 25.84 -11.00 -6.68
CA TRP A 293 24.82 -11.67 -7.49
C TRP A 293 23.91 -10.74 -8.28
N LEU A 294 23.79 -9.47 -7.89
CA LEU A 294 22.93 -8.52 -8.57
C LEU A 294 23.55 -8.11 -9.92
N PRO A 295 22.84 -8.31 -11.04
CA PRO A 295 23.33 -7.85 -12.34
C PRO A 295 23.69 -6.35 -12.39
N ASP A 296 24.80 -6.02 -13.04
CA ASP A 296 25.34 -4.64 -13.18
C ASP A 296 24.36 -3.62 -13.79
N ASN A 297 23.33 -4.10 -14.51
CA ASN A 297 22.31 -3.26 -15.11
C ASN A 297 21.18 -2.87 -14.14
N LYS A 298 21.23 -3.30 -12.88
CA LYS A 298 20.23 -2.99 -11.85
C LYS A 298 20.77 -2.02 -10.82
N GLY A 299 19.89 -1.17 -10.29
CA GLY A 299 20.19 -0.36 -9.12
C GLY A 299 20.13 -1.18 -7.83
N LEU A 300 21.14 -1.05 -6.97
CA LEU A 300 21.09 -1.51 -5.59
C LEU A 300 20.69 -0.34 -4.67
N SER A 301 19.57 -0.48 -3.99
CA SER A 301 19.16 0.42 -2.90
C SER A 301 19.46 -0.24 -1.56
N VAL A 302 20.13 0.47 -0.67
CA VAL A 302 20.57 -0.06 0.64
C VAL A 302 19.91 0.74 1.75
N GLY A 303 19.09 0.09 2.56
CA GLY A 303 18.48 0.67 3.75
C GLY A 303 19.50 0.83 4.88
N ILE A 304 20.12 2.00 4.99
CA ILE A 304 21.12 2.28 6.06
C ILE A 304 20.55 3.09 7.24
N GLY A 305 19.37 3.69 7.06
CA GLY A 305 18.64 4.39 8.13
C GLY A 305 17.58 3.47 8.72
N ASP A 306 17.58 3.29 10.05
CA ASP A 306 16.59 2.47 10.73
C ASP A 306 15.23 3.19 10.76
N GLY A 307 14.31 2.78 9.89
CA GLY A 307 12.95 3.30 9.83
C GLY A 307 12.04 2.84 10.98
N ARG A 308 12.53 1.98 11.88
CA ARG A 308 11.77 1.39 12.99
C ARG A 308 12.26 1.83 14.36
N ASN A 309 13.37 2.56 14.44
CA ASN A 309 13.94 3.02 15.69
C ASN A 309 14.30 4.50 15.62
N ILE A 310 14.57 5.09 16.78
CA ILE A 310 14.81 6.53 16.92
C ILE A 310 16.30 6.88 17.11
N TRP A 311 17.17 5.87 17.07
CA TRP A 311 18.60 6.08 17.27
C TRP A 311 19.22 6.73 16.03
N ARG A 312 20.12 7.67 16.27
CA ARG A 312 20.87 8.33 15.21
C ARG A 312 21.75 7.31 14.48
N THR A 313 21.70 7.31 13.16
CA THR A 313 22.57 6.49 12.29
C THR A 313 24.04 6.90 12.46
N ASP A 314 24.92 5.90 12.46
CA ASP A 314 26.37 6.06 12.37
C ASP A 314 26.76 6.24 10.89
N LEU A 315 27.39 7.37 10.54
CA LEU A 315 27.62 7.81 9.16
C LEU A 315 29.05 7.54 8.69
#